data_AF-E2C6A7-F1
#
_entry.id   AF-E2C6A7-F1
#
_cell.length_a   1.000
_cell.length_b   1.000
_cell.length_c   1.000
_cell.angle_alpha   90.00
_cell.angle_beta   90.00
_cell.angle_gamma   90.00
#
_symmetry.space_group_name_H-M   'P 1'
#
loop_
_entity.id
_entity.type
_entity.pdbx_description
1 polymer ?
#
loop_
_entity_poly.entity_id
_entity_poly.type
_entity_poly.pdbx_seq_one_letter_code
_entity_poly.pdbx_strand_id
1 'polypeptide(L)' 'KCLRYGHMAMTCQSSEGLGGHCFRCGGAGHMARGCAEAVRYSLCQKEGRDATHRMGGRAC' A
#
# COMPACT_ATOMS: atom_id res chain seq x y z
N LYS A 1 -0.86 -4.51 9.95
CA LYS A 1 -0.69 -3.21 9.25
C LYS A 1 -1.30 -3.29 7.87
N CYS A 2 -2.42 -2.62 7.65
CA CYS A 2 -3.19 -2.68 6.41
C CYS A 2 -2.74 -1.67 5.35
N LEU A 3 -1.69 -0.87 5.64
CA LEU A 3 -1.09 0.15 4.74
C LEU A 3 -2.07 1.25 4.28
N ARG A 4 -3.26 1.33 4.86
CA ARG A 4 -4.23 2.38 4.57
C ARG A 4 -3.82 3.66 5.29
N TYR A 5 -3.99 4.78 4.62
CA TYR A 5 -3.79 6.10 5.21
C TYR A 5 -5.00 6.44 6.10
N GLY A 6 -4.80 7.33 7.07
CA GLY A 6 -5.86 7.78 7.99
C GLY A 6 -5.87 7.10 9.37
N HIS A 7 -5.05 6.09 9.60
CA HIS A 7 -4.82 5.55 10.94
C HIS A 7 -3.39 5.04 11.11
N MET A 8 -2.90 4.98 12.34
CA MET A 8 -1.56 4.50 12.63
C MET A 8 -1.52 2.97 12.59
N ALA A 9 -0.35 2.41 12.30
CA ALA A 9 -0.12 0.97 12.32
C ALA A 9 -0.57 0.28 13.62
N MET A 10 -0.46 0.97 14.76
CA MET A 10 -0.88 0.48 16.07
C MET A 10 -2.40 0.43 16.25
N THR A 11 -3.15 1.22 15.49
CA THR A 11 -4.62 1.29 15.52
C THR A 11 -5.28 0.68 14.28
N CYS A 12 -4.52 -0.01 13.41
CA CYS A 12 -5.09 -0.73 12.27
C CYS A 12 -5.86 -1.97 12.77
N GLN A 13 -7.20 -1.90 12.72
CA GLN A 13 -8.10 -3.01 13.04
C GLN A 13 -8.37 -3.95 11.85
N SER A 14 -7.75 -3.72 10.70
CA SER A 14 -7.99 -4.56 9.52
C SER A 14 -7.30 -5.91 9.64
N SER A 15 -8.07 -6.97 9.42
CA SER A 15 -7.62 -8.36 9.35
C SER A 15 -6.68 -8.63 8.17
N GLU A 16 -6.84 -7.87 7.09
CA GLU A 16 -6.02 -7.93 5.86
C GLU A 16 -4.69 -7.17 6.04
N GLY A 17 -3.87 -7.65 6.98
CA GLY A 17 -2.59 -7.06 7.29
C GLY A 17 -1.55 -7.30 6.20
N LEU A 18 -1.40 -6.38 5.25
CA LEU A 18 -0.27 -6.30 4.31
C LEU A 18 1.07 -5.91 5.00
N GLY A 19 1.22 -6.19 6.30
CA GLY A 19 2.45 -5.91 7.04
C GLY A 19 3.60 -6.73 6.47
N GLY A 20 4.71 -6.06 6.10
CA GLY A 20 5.86 -6.73 5.47
C GLY A 20 5.80 -6.81 3.95
N HIS A 21 4.71 -6.32 3.33
CA HIS A 21 4.62 -6.18 1.88
C HIS A 21 5.11 -4.80 1.45
N CYS A 22 5.66 -4.75 0.24
CA CYS A 22 6.11 -3.53 -0.40
C CYS A 22 4.93 -2.58 -0.55
N PHE A 23 5.01 -1.42 0.09
CA PHE A 23 3.97 -0.40 0.00
C PHE A 23 3.74 0.06 -1.44
N ARG A 24 4.73 -0.06 -2.33
CA ARG A 24 4.65 0.42 -3.71
C ARG A 24 3.93 -0.53 -4.66
N CYS A 25 4.12 -1.85 -4.56
CA CYS A 25 3.56 -2.84 -5.48
C CYS A 25 2.74 -3.95 -4.80
N GLY A 26 2.79 -4.06 -3.47
CA GLY A 26 2.19 -5.13 -2.69
C GLY A 26 3.00 -6.43 -2.62
N GLY A 27 4.17 -6.51 -3.26
CA GLY A 27 5.02 -7.72 -3.22
C GLY A 27 5.70 -7.91 -1.86
N ALA A 28 5.81 -9.15 -1.38
CA ALA A 28 6.56 -9.45 -0.16
C ALA A 28 8.08 -9.52 -0.43
N GLY A 29 8.90 -9.39 0.63
CA GLY A 29 10.34 -9.62 0.55
C GLY A 29 11.20 -8.42 0.13
N HIS A 30 10.59 -7.27 -0.16
CA HIS A 30 11.32 -6.03 -0.43
C HIS A 30 10.57 -4.79 0.07
N MET A 31 11.31 -3.71 0.28
CA MET A 31 10.77 -2.41 0.69
C MET A 31 10.49 -1.55 -0.53
N ALA A 32 9.61 -0.55 -0.42
CA ALA A 32 9.30 0.39 -1.50
C ALA A 32 10.52 1.13 -2.07
N ARG A 33 11.60 1.29 -1.27
CA ARG A 33 12.87 1.88 -1.72
C ARG A 33 13.69 0.98 -2.66
N GLY A 34 13.53 -0.34 -2.56
CA GLY A 34 14.19 -1.33 -3.42
C GLY A 34 13.25 -1.99 -4.42
N CYS A 35 12.08 -1.40 -4.63
CA CYS A 35 11.06 -1.92 -5.52
C CYS A 35 11.34 -1.44 -6.95
N ALA A 36 11.70 -2.35 -7.85
CA ALA A 36 11.88 -2.09 -9.28
C ALA A 36 10.56 -2.14 -10.07
N GLU A 37 9.49 -2.62 -9.45
CA GLU A 37 8.16 -2.73 -10.05
C GLU A 37 7.47 -1.37 -10.21
N ALA A 38 6.54 -1.29 -11.16
CA ALA A 38 5.66 -0.15 -11.32
C ALA A 38 4.87 0.12 -10.02
N VAL A 39 4.68 1.39 -9.71
CA VAL A 39 3.87 1.82 -8.56
C VAL A 39 2.45 1.31 -8.77
N ARG A 40 2.03 0.35 -7.95
CA ARG A 40 0.71 -0.28 -7.95
C ARG A 40 0.28 -0.49 -6.51
N TYR A 41 -0.43 0.49 -5.96
CA TYR A 41 -0.97 0.39 -4.62
C TYR A 41 -2.11 -0.62 -4.59
N SER A 42 -1.83 -1.81 -4.06
CA SER A 42 -2.80 -2.91 -3.98
C SER A 42 -4.06 -2.52 -3.21
N LEU A 43 -4.01 -1.53 -2.33
CA LEU A 43 -5.20 -1.00 -1.65
C LEU A 43 -6.12 -0.24 -2.58
N CYS A 44 -5.59 0.73 -3.33
CA CYS A 44 -6.37 1.53 -4.26
C CYS A 44 -6.92 0.66 -5.39
N GLN A 45 -6.13 -0.33 -5.86
CA GLN A 45 -6.59 -1.34 -6.82
C GLN A 45 -7.78 -2.15 -6.30
N LYS A 46 -7.72 -2.61 -5.03
CA LYS A 46 -8.83 -3.36 -4.40
C LYS A 46 -10.10 -2.51 -4.28
N GLU A 47 -9.96 -1.19 -4.16
CA GLU A 47 -11.08 -0.26 -4.12
C GLU A 47 -11.53 0.23 -5.50
N GLY A 48 -10.98 -0.30 -6.59
CA GLY A 48 -11.31 0.12 -7.97
C GLY A 48 -10.85 1.54 -8.31
N ARG A 49 -9.97 2.12 -7.50
CA ARG A 49 -9.38 3.45 -7.71
C ARG A 49 -8.08 3.30 -8.48
N ASP A 50 -7.63 4.38 -9.11
CA ASP A 50 -6.33 4.38 -9.80
C ASP A 50 -5.26 3.88 -8.83
N ALA A 51 -4.44 2.91 -9.21
CA ALA A 51 -3.41 2.35 -8.34
C ALA A 51 -2.00 2.82 -8.71
N THR A 52 -1.88 3.61 -9.78
CA THR A 52 -0.60 4.05 -10.36
C THR A 52 -0.11 5.38 -9.84
N HIS A 53 -0.90 6.04 -8.99
CA HIS A 53 -0.51 7.25 -8.29
C HIS A 53 0.37 6.94 -7.08
N ARG A 54 1.06 7.94 -6.52
CA ARG A 54 1.83 7.82 -5.27
C ARG A 54 0.92 7.88 -4.05
N MET A 55 0.98 6.90 -3.14
CA MET A 55 0.21 6.89 -1.88
C MET A 55 0.43 8.17 -1.08
N GLY A 56 -0.68 8.79 -0.66
CA GLY A 56 -0.70 10.11 -0.03
C GLY A 56 -0.62 11.29 -1.00
N GLY A 57 -0.62 11.05 -2.32
CA GLY A 57 -0.79 12.07 -3.34
C GLY A 57 -2.27 12.37 -3.63
N ARG A 58 -2.55 13.37 -4.46
CA ARG A 58 -3.92 13.84 -4.76
C ARG A 58 -4.83 12.78 -5.40
N ALA A 59 -4.26 11.74 -6.01
CA ALA A 59 -5.00 10.64 -6.61
C ALA A 59 -5.20 9.44 -5.66
N CYS A 60 -4.71 9.55 -4.41
CA CYS A 60 -4.86 8.58 -3.33
C CYS A 60 -6.13 8.83 -2.52
#